data_AF-A0A198FLA4-F1
#
_entry.id   AF-A0A198FLA4-F1
#
_cell.length_a   1.000
_cell.length_b   1.000
_cell.length_c   1.000
_cell.angle_alpha   90.00
_cell.angle_beta   90.00
_cell.angle_gamma   90.00
#
_symmetry.space_group_name_H-M   'P 1'
#
loop_
_entity.id
_entity.type
_entity.pdbx_description
1 polymer ?
#
loop_
_entity_poly.entity_id
_entity_poly.type
_entity_poly.pdbx_seq_one_letter_code
_entity_poly.pdbx_strand_id
1 'polypeptide(L)' 'MQELEQIVNRLESGELPLEEALNEFEHGVRLARVGQKTLQEAEQRVRILLKDDDDATPDEFIQEAE' A
#
# COMPACT_ATOMS: atom_id res chain seq x y z
N MET A 1 7.32 -3.97 -2.08
CA MET A 1 6.39 -3.77 -3.21
C MET A 1 6.73 -4.65 -4.40
N GLN A 2 8.00 -4.81 -4.78
CA GLN A 2 8.43 -5.71 -5.87
C GLN A 2 7.88 -7.14 -5.77
N GLU A 3 7.77 -7.71 -4.58
CA GLU A 3 7.21 -9.05 -4.37
C GLU A 3 5.70 -9.11 -4.70
N LEU A 4 4.92 -8.10 -4.31
CA LEU A 4 3.50 -8.03 -4.64
C LEU A 4 3.28 -7.88 -6.15
N GLU A 5 4.13 -7.09 -6.82
CA GLU A 5 4.11 -6.94 -8.29
C GLU A 5 4.41 -8.28 -8.99
N GLN A 6 5.37 -9.05 -8.49
CA GLN A 6 5.68 -10.38 -9.02
C GLN A 6 4.51 -11.35 -8.84
N ILE A 7 3.83 -11.32 -7.69
CA ILE A 7 2.64 -12.13 -7.43
C ILE A 7 1.52 -11.75 -8.40
N VAL A 8 1.24 -10.47 -8.59
CA VAL A 8 0.23 -9.98 -9.54
C VAL A 8 0.56 -10.45 -10.95
N ASN A 9 1.80 -10.25 -11.42
CA ASN A 9 2.23 -10.68 -12.75
C ASN A 9 2.07 -12.19 -12.97
N ARG A 10 2.33 -13.01 -11.93
CA ARG A 10 2.16 -14.46 -12.00
C ARG A 10 0.69 -14.89 -11.99
N LEU A 11 -0.16 -14.19 -11.25
CA LEU A 11 -1.61 -14.44 -11.26
C LEU A 11 -2.23 -14.05 -12.61
N GLU A 12 -1.77 -12.93 -13.19
CA GLU A 12 -2.24 -12.44 -14.48
C GLU A 12 -1.77 -13.27 -15.68
N SER A 13 -0.66 -14.02 -15.54
CA SER A 13 -0.22 -14.93 -16.60
C SER A 13 -1.19 -16.08 -16.84
N GLY A 14 -1.99 -16.45 -15.83
CA GLY A 14 -2.99 -17.53 -15.94
C GLY A 14 -2.40 -18.94 -16.08
N GLU A 15 -1.07 -19.09 -15.96
CA GLU A 15 -0.38 -20.38 -16.12
C GLU A 15 -0.37 -21.22 -14.82
N LEU A 16 -0.85 -20.65 -13.71
CA LEU A 16 -0.83 -21.30 -12.41
C LEU A 16 -1.98 -22.30 -12.23
N PRO A 17 -1.70 -23.50 -11.69
CA PRO A 17 -2.76 -24.36 -11.14
C PRO A 17 -3.59 -23.62 -10.09
N LEU A 18 -4.88 -23.94 -10.00
CA LEU A 18 -5.82 -23.25 -9.10
C LEU A 18 -5.33 -23.18 -7.65
N GLU A 19 -4.76 -24.27 -7.14
CA GLU A 19 -4.26 -24.34 -5.76
C GLU A 19 -3.07 -23.39 -5.53
N GLU A 20 -2.16 -23.30 -6.50
CA GLU A 20 -1.05 -22.35 -6.46
C GLU A 20 -1.54 -20.91 -6.59
N ALA A 21 -2.48 -20.64 -7.51
CA ALA A 21 -3.08 -19.32 -7.67
C ALA A 21 -3.78 -18.84 -6.38
N LEU A 22 -4.47 -19.74 -5.66
CA LEU A 22 -5.08 -19.41 -4.37
C LEU A 22 -4.03 -19.06 -3.32
N ASN A 23 -2.92 -19.79 -3.24
CA ASN A 23 -1.83 -19.52 -2.31
C ASN A 23 -1.15 -18.18 -2.61
N GLU A 24 -0.84 -17.92 -3.88
CA GLU A 24 -0.27 -16.64 -4.35
C GLU A 24 -1.21 -15.46 -4.05
N PHE A 25 -2.51 -15.63 -4.27
CA PHE A 25 -3.51 -14.63 -3.92
C PHE A 25 -3.54 -14.34 -2.43
N GLU A 26 -3.57 -15.37 -1.58
CA GLU A 26 -3.55 -15.21 -0.12
C GLU A 26 -2.27 -14.48 0.35
N HIS A 27 -1.14 -14.80 -0.27
CA HIS A 27 0.13 -14.14 -0.02
C HIS A 27 0.09 -12.66 -0.43
N GLY A 28 -0.40 -12.36 -1.63
CA GLY A 28 -0.56 -10.99 -2.13
C GLY A 28 -1.47 -10.15 -1.23
N VAL A 29 -2.60 -10.69 -0.78
CA VAL A 29 -3.52 -10.00 0.16
C VAL A 29 -2.81 -9.66 1.47
N ARG A 30 -1.98 -10.56 1.99
CA ARG A 30 -1.23 -10.32 3.23
C ARG A 30 -0.22 -9.18 3.05
N LEU A 31 0.55 -9.21 1.97
CA LEU A 31 1.53 -8.16 1.64
C LEU A 31 0.86 -6.80 1.45
N ALA A 32 -0.27 -6.75 0.75
CA ALA A 32 -1.04 -5.53 0.55
C ALA A 32 -1.51 -4.93 1.89
N ARG A 33 -2.03 -5.76 2.82
CA ARG A 33 -2.44 -5.32 4.16
C ARG A 33 -1.27 -4.75 4.96
N VAL A 34 -0.10 -5.39 4.90
CA VAL A 34 1.10 -4.88 5.56
C VAL A 34 1.49 -3.51 4.97
N GLY A 35 1.52 -3.39 3.65
CA GLY A 35 1.81 -2.12 2.97
C GLY A 35 0.85 -1.00 3.39
N GLN A 36 -0.45 -1.28 3.42
CA GLN A 36 -1.46 -0.31 3.87
C GLN A 36 -1.23 0.15 5.31
N LYS A 37 -0.90 -0.78 6.21
CA LYS A 37 -0.59 -0.45 7.61
C LYS A 37 0.66 0.44 7.71
N THR A 38 1.72 0.11 6.98
CA THR A 38 2.94 0.91 6.96
C THR A 38 2.69 2.32 6.42
N LEU A 39 1.85 2.46 5.38
CA LEU A 39 1.46 3.77 4.86
C LEU A 39 0.68 4.59 5.90
N GLN A 40 -0.27 3.97 6.62
CA GLN A 40 -1.01 4.63 7.69
C GLN A 40 -0.10 5.10 8.83
N GLU A 41 0.87 4.27 9.24
CA GLU A 41 1.86 4.63 10.26
C GLU A 41 2.74 5.79 9.79
N ALA A 42 3.17 5.79 8.53
CA ALA A 42 3.93 6.88 7.94
C ALA A 42 3.13 8.18 7.89
N GLU A 43 1.87 8.15 7.44
CA GLU A 43 0.97 9.29 7.39
C GLU A 43 0.71 9.88 8.80
N GLN A 44 0.54 9.01 9.81
CA GLN A 44 0.40 9.45 11.19
C GLN A 44 1.67 10.15 11.68
N ARG A 45 2.85 9.60 11.36
CA ARG A 45 4.13 10.18 11.76
C ARG A 45 4.37 11.54 11.10
N VAL A 46 4.03 11.68 9.82
CA VAL A 46 4.08 12.97 9.11
C VAL A 46 3.13 13.98 9.77
N ARG A 47 1.90 13.57 10.10
CA ARG A 47 0.94 14.45 10.79
C ARG A 47 1.42 14.93 12.16
N ILE A 48 2.12 14.08 12.92
CA ILE A 48 2.70 14.48 14.21
C ILE A 48 3.82 15.50 13.99
N LEU A 49 4.74 15.22 13.05
CA LEU A 49 5.85 16.12 12.74
C LEU A 49 5.37 17.50 12.26
N LEU A 50 4.31 17.55 11.44
CA LEU A 50 3.70 18.81 10.97
C LEU A 50 2.91 19.54 12.07
N LYS A 51 2.42 18.84 13.10
CA LYS A 51 1.72 19.46 14.24
C LYS A 51 2.68 19.96 15.33
N ASP A 52 3.85 19.32 15.47
CA ASP A 52 4.92 19.78 16.36
C ASP A 52 5.64 21.01 15.78
N ASP A 53 5.43 21.31 14.50
CA ASP A 53 5.83 22.53 13.81
C ASP A 53 4.64 23.52 13.84
N ASP A 54 4.46 24.21 14.96
CA ASP A 54 3.33 25.16 15.23
C ASP A 54 3.28 26.37 14.26
N ASP A 55 4.16 26.40 13.23
CA ASP A 55 4.26 27.39 12.16
C ASP A 55 4.26 26.75 10.74
N ALA A 56 4.10 25.43 10.61
CA ALA A 56 3.96 24.81 9.29
C ALA A 56 2.54 24.98 8.79
N THR A 57 2.29 26.03 8.01
CA THR A 57 1.06 26.19 7.24
C THR A 57 0.84 24.94 6.39
N PRO A 58 -0.24 24.18 6.60
CA PRO A 58 -0.60 23.10 5.70
C PRO A 58 -1.03 23.77 4.40
N ASP A 59 -0.09 23.94 3.47
CA ASP A 59 -0.48 24.26 2.09
C ASP A 59 -1.38 23.12 1.65
N GLU A 60 -2.61 23.51 1.33
CA GLU A 60 -3.73 22.67 1.01
C GLU A 60 -3.32 21.67 -0.07
N PHE A 61 -3.10 20.41 0.31
CA PHE A 61 -3.21 19.31 -0.64
C PHE A 61 -4.69 19.20 -0.99
N ILE A 62 -5.13 20.09 -1.88
CA ILE A 62 -6.41 19.98 -2.59
C ILE A 62 -6.30 18.70 -3.41
N GLN A 63 -6.84 17.63 -2.87
CA GLN A 63 -7.20 16.45 -3.64
C GLN A 63 -8.48 16.80 -4.39
N GLU A 64 -8.35 17.50 -5.52
CA GLU A 64 -9.38 17.50 -6.55
C GLU A 64 -9.46 16.07 -7.09
N ALA A 65 -10.44 15.33 -6.58
CA ALA A 65 -10.90 14.11 -7.21
C ALA A 65 -11.73 14.51 -8.44
N GLU A 66 -11.18 14.31 -9.63
CA GLU A 66 -11.98 14.15 -10.86
C GLU A 66 -12.76 12.82 -10.84
#